data_AF-A0A1Y3BEM8-F1
#
_entry.id   AF-A0A1Y3BEM8-F1
#
_cell.length_a   1.000
_cell.length_b   1.000
_cell.length_c   1.000
_cell.angle_alpha   90.00
_cell.angle_beta   90.00
_cell.angle_gamma   90.00
#
_symmetry.space_group_name_H-M   'P 1'
#
loop_
_entity.id
_entity.type
_entity.pdbx_description
1 polymer ?
#
loop_
_entity_poly.entity_id
_entity_poly.type
_entity_poly.pdbx_seq_one_letter_code
_entity_poly.pdbx_strand_id
1 'polypeptide(L)'
;DDSLTSIGIGSIQQQSSSSSSLSSIHLPPRCDFVARLTPEGYHGDQLPSSLYDCIVYVIYCPKHDRIAVTNVKKMGCIWLPFVSLMDNNNDNDNQTWQQASHNGVAILIGRQDPEQDAKEAERLTPKYRMQYLQILRIQLPKKSSTMKMVTRITQFVHLQSNHYDHCCENTMRVNWIKSDEILGRKIDKIWGPEIYSMVRLLLTLQSSSLSRKIIEEMPLSYALCLLKQTDTEEYDAIKHFNLANNHDIIIRIYGNFIQHCYPSTMMSYESFRSYFIKNCDSSLDKKRLLPLFRSFKHQSLQGHNDNDDFIDFQEFLIGLIVIDPKTSDTLMARIRFIFRYE
;
A
#
# COMPACT_ATOMS: atom_id res chain seq x y z
N ASP A 1 21.53 -3.35 24.47
CA ASP A 1 20.09 -3.52 24.64
C ASP A 1 19.23 -2.25 24.64
N ASP A 2 19.76 -1.05 24.34
CA ASP A 2 18.89 0.14 24.15
C ASP A 2 18.93 0.72 22.73
N SER A 3 17.80 0.45 22.07
CA SER A 3 17.44 0.38 20.65
C SER A 3 17.54 1.65 19.79
N LEU A 4 17.19 1.44 18.51
CA LEU A 4 16.61 2.31 17.45
C LEU A 4 15.50 3.28 17.90
N THR A 5 15.56 3.68 19.15
CA THR A 5 14.62 4.56 19.77
C THR A 5 15.00 6.01 19.45
N SER A 6 16.25 6.40 19.27
CA SER A 6 16.63 7.81 19.29
C SER A 6 16.16 8.72 18.13
N ILE A 7 15.45 8.25 17.10
CA ILE A 7 14.80 9.09 16.05
C ILE A 7 13.57 9.86 16.57
N GLY A 8 13.43 10.08 17.89
CA GLY A 8 12.18 10.55 18.51
C GLY A 8 11.41 9.46 19.24
N ILE A 9 12.10 8.39 19.61
CA ILE A 9 11.80 7.55 20.76
C ILE A 9 12.92 7.82 21.80
N GLY A 10 12.70 8.79 22.68
CA GLY A 10 13.45 8.94 23.93
C GLY A 10 14.85 9.56 23.85
N SER A 11 14.91 10.88 24.06
CA SER A 11 15.99 11.51 24.84
C SER A 11 15.47 11.68 26.27
N ILE A 12 15.98 10.90 27.23
CA ILE A 12 15.67 11.02 28.66
C ILE A 12 16.85 11.75 29.31
N GLN A 13 16.62 12.97 29.81
CA GLN A 13 17.54 13.62 30.74
C GLN A 13 17.34 13.08 32.16
N GLN A 14 18.47 12.82 32.80
CA GLN A 14 18.60 12.32 34.17
C GLN A 14 17.95 13.27 35.19
N GLN A 15 17.24 12.69 36.17
CA GLN A 15 17.43 13.01 37.58
C GLN A 15 17.00 11.82 38.46
N SER A 16 17.86 11.52 39.45
CA SER A 16 17.77 10.51 40.53
C SER A 16 16.39 10.43 41.20
N SER A 17 15.87 9.29 41.71
CA SER A 17 16.50 8.33 42.63
C SER A 17 15.70 7.02 42.76
N SER A 18 16.43 5.89 42.77
CA SER A 18 16.20 4.57 43.39
C SER A 18 14.88 3.76 43.22
N SER A 19 15.10 2.60 42.57
CA SER A 19 14.56 1.24 42.78
C SER A 19 13.24 0.78 42.13
N SER A 20 13.44 -0.17 41.20
CA SER A 20 12.57 -1.24 40.69
C SER A 20 11.30 -0.85 39.93
N SER A 21 11.41 -0.77 38.60
CA SER A 21 10.27 -0.63 37.68
C SER A 21 10.37 -1.64 36.52
N LEU A 22 9.37 -2.54 36.43
CA LEU A 22 8.94 -3.08 35.14
C LEU A 22 8.28 -1.93 34.37
N SER A 23 8.87 -1.53 33.24
CA SER A 23 8.43 -0.37 32.47
C SER A 23 7.25 -0.72 31.56
N SER A 24 6.06 -0.25 31.94
CA SER A 24 4.94 -0.11 31.02
C SER A 24 5.16 1.10 30.10
N ILE A 25 5.06 0.88 28.80
CA ILE A 25 5.24 1.90 27.76
C ILE A 25 3.94 2.71 27.65
N HIS A 26 3.98 3.99 28.04
CA HIS A 26 2.90 4.93 27.73
C HIS A 26 3.15 5.55 26.34
N LEU A 27 2.32 5.16 25.36
CA LEU A 27 2.30 5.74 24.01
C LEU A 27 1.76 7.17 24.03
N PRO A 28 2.29 8.10 23.21
CA PRO A 28 1.69 9.42 23.04
C PRO A 28 0.29 9.32 22.41
N PRO A 29 -0.57 10.34 22.60
CA PRO A 29 -1.96 10.30 22.15
C PRO A 29 -2.03 10.15 20.63
N ARG A 30 -2.99 9.32 20.16
CA ARG A 30 -3.25 9.05 18.75
C ARG A 30 -3.37 10.36 17.96
N CYS A 31 -2.53 10.53 16.95
CA CYS A 31 -2.84 11.45 15.87
C CYS A 31 -3.78 10.70 14.90
N ASP A 32 -5.02 11.18 14.75
CA ASP A 32 -6.05 10.56 13.91
C ASP A 32 -5.77 10.71 12.39
N PHE A 33 -4.68 11.37 12.01
CA PHE A 33 -4.27 11.57 10.63
C PHE A 33 -3.39 10.42 10.13
N VAL A 34 -3.98 9.23 9.98
CA VAL A 34 -3.35 8.15 9.20
C VAL A 34 -3.95 8.18 7.81
N ALA A 35 -3.15 8.57 6.82
CA ALA A 35 -3.51 8.42 5.42
C ALA A 35 -3.80 6.94 5.17
N ARG A 36 -5.04 6.64 4.79
CA ARG A 36 -5.46 5.30 4.43
C ARG A 36 -6.37 5.42 3.22
N LEU A 37 -6.25 4.47 2.32
CA LEU A 37 -7.28 4.30 1.32
C LEU A 37 -8.54 3.78 2.01
N THR A 38 -9.68 4.32 1.59
CA THR A 38 -11.00 3.85 2.03
C THR A 38 -11.58 2.98 0.91
N PRO A 39 -12.08 1.78 1.22
CA PRO A 39 -12.74 0.94 0.24
C PRO A 39 -14.07 1.56 -0.19
N GLU A 40 -14.42 1.36 -1.44
CA GLU A 40 -15.64 1.87 -2.04
C GLU A 40 -16.87 1.18 -1.44
N GLY A 41 -17.95 1.94 -1.24
CA GLY A 41 -19.17 1.45 -0.58
C GLY A 41 -19.12 1.48 0.96
N TYR A 42 -18.03 1.96 1.57
CA TYR A 42 -17.92 2.12 3.02
C TYR A 42 -18.03 3.60 3.42
N HIS A 43 -18.86 3.90 4.43
CA HIS A 43 -19.05 5.25 4.96
C HIS A 43 -18.64 5.32 6.45
N GLY A 44 -17.60 6.10 6.76
CA GLY A 44 -17.19 6.43 8.14
C GLY A 44 -16.06 5.57 8.74
N ASP A 45 -15.74 5.80 10.02
CA ASP A 45 -14.66 5.14 10.82
C ASP A 45 -14.96 3.67 11.19
N GLN A 46 -15.82 3.00 10.43
CA GLN A 46 -16.40 1.69 10.78
C GLN A 46 -15.56 0.48 10.35
N LEU A 47 -14.32 0.67 9.90
CA LEU A 47 -13.45 -0.47 9.57
C LEU A 47 -12.86 -1.04 10.88
N PRO A 48 -13.26 -2.26 11.30
CA PRO A 48 -12.79 -2.86 12.56
C PRO A 48 -11.29 -3.18 12.56
N SER A 49 -10.68 -3.25 11.36
CA SER A 49 -9.24 -3.47 11.18
C SER A 49 -8.72 -2.55 10.07
N SER A 50 -7.48 -2.08 10.21
CA SER A 50 -6.79 -1.34 9.15
C SER A 50 -6.33 -2.22 7.99
N LEU A 51 -6.37 -3.54 8.16
CA LEU A 51 -5.95 -4.55 7.19
C LEU A 51 -7.04 -5.62 7.10
N TYR A 52 -7.47 -5.92 5.89
CA TYR A 52 -8.67 -6.71 5.61
C TYR A 52 -8.64 -7.27 4.21
N ASP A 53 -9.31 -8.39 3.97
CA ASP A 53 -9.40 -8.95 2.63
C ASP A 53 -10.13 -7.96 1.71
N CYS A 54 -9.67 -7.82 0.46
CA CYS A 54 -10.25 -6.87 -0.47
C CYS A 54 -10.19 -7.35 -1.92
N ILE A 55 -11.03 -6.72 -2.75
CA ILE A 55 -10.99 -6.87 -4.21
C ILE A 55 -10.62 -5.52 -4.81
N VAL A 56 -9.50 -5.49 -5.54
CA VAL A 56 -9.04 -4.36 -6.34
C VAL A 56 -9.48 -4.55 -7.79
N TYR A 57 -9.94 -3.48 -8.42
CA TYR A 57 -10.43 -3.52 -9.80
C TYR A 57 -9.55 -2.70 -10.73
N VAL A 58 -9.15 -3.33 -11.82
CA VAL A 58 -8.59 -2.65 -12.99
C VAL A 58 -9.72 -2.56 -14.00
N ILE A 59 -10.44 -1.44 -14.02
CA ILE A 59 -11.59 -1.25 -14.92
C ILE A 59 -11.13 -0.46 -16.15
N TYR A 60 -11.30 -1.05 -17.33
CA TYR A 60 -10.84 -0.46 -18.58
C TYR A 60 -11.97 -0.27 -19.58
N CYS A 61 -12.01 0.93 -20.14
CA CYS A 61 -12.85 1.30 -21.26
C CYS A 61 -12.03 1.24 -22.56
N PRO A 62 -12.14 0.18 -23.37
CA PRO A 62 -11.41 0.07 -24.63
C PRO A 62 -11.81 1.11 -25.68
N LYS A 63 -13.06 1.61 -25.64
CA LYS A 63 -13.57 2.60 -26.60
C LYS A 63 -12.86 3.95 -26.47
N HIS A 64 -12.53 4.35 -25.24
CA HIS A 64 -11.95 5.66 -24.94
C HIS A 64 -10.52 5.59 -24.42
N ASP A 65 -9.96 4.39 -24.32
CA ASP A 65 -8.64 4.10 -23.75
C ASP A 65 -8.47 4.69 -22.35
N ARG A 66 -9.42 4.41 -21.45
CA ARG A 66 -9.43 4.94 -20.08
C ARG A 66 -9.48 3.85 -19.02
N ILE A 67 -8.77 4.10 -17.92
CA ILE A 67 -8.75 3.29 -16.72
C ILE A 67 -9.51 4.03 -15.61
N ALA A 68 -10.38 3.32 -14.90
CA ALA A 68 -11.05 3.87 -13.73
C ALA A 68 -10.09 3.94 -12.53
N VAL A 69 -10.12 5.06 -11.81
CA VAL A 69 -9.33 5.33 -10.61
C VAL A 69 -10.21 5.96 -9.54
N THR A 70 -9.87 5.77 -8.27
CA THR A 70 -10.48 6.49 -7.15
C THR A 70 -9.57 7.63 -6.69
N ASN A 71 -10.19 8.74 -6.25
CA ASN A 71 -9.49 9.89 -5.70
C ASN A 71 -9.37 9.76 -4.18
N VAL A 72 -8.14 9.77 -3.68
CA VAL A 72 -7.84 9.77 -2.25
C VAL A 72 -7.86 11.22 -1.77
N LYS A 73 -9.07 11.76 -1.58
CA LYS A 73 -9.29 13.20 -1.31
C LYS A 73 -8.37 13.78 -0.22
N LYS A 74 -8.13 13.04 0.87
CA LYS A 74 -7.27 13.49 1.99
C LYS A 74 -5.79 13.69 1.59
N MET A 75 -5.30 12.95 0.60
CA MET A 75 -3.90 12.97 0.17
C MET A 75 -3.70 13.61 -1.21
N GLY A 76 -4.78 13.84 -1.95
CA GLY A 76 -4.72 14.36 -3.31
C GLY A 76 -4.00 13.42 -4.28
N CYS A 77 -4.01 12.11 -3.99
CA CYS A 77 -3.46 11.08 -4.88
C CYS A 77 -4.58 10.20 -5.46
N ILE A 78 -4.23 9.40 -6.46
CA ILE A 78 -5.15 8.44 -7.06
C ILE A 78 -4.72 6.99 -6.80
N TRP A 79 -5.70 6.09 -6.87
CA TRP A 79 -5.44 4.66 -6.84
C TRP A 79 -6.44 3.84 -7.64
N LEU A 80 -6.17 2.54 -7.81
CA LEU A 80 -7.14 1.58 -8.31
C LEU A 80 -8.34 1.49 -7.36
N PRO A 81 -9.59 1.50 -7.86
CA PRO A 81 -10.76 1.32 -7.02
C PRO A 81 -10.78 -0.07 -6.39
N PHE A 82 -11.29 -0.19 -5.18
CA PHE A 82 -11.33 -1.46 -4.46
C PHE A 82 -12.46 -1.49 -3.45
N VAL A 83 -12.92 -2.69 -3.10
CA VAL A 83 -13.94 -2.93 -2.08
C VAL A 83 -13.41 -3.87 -1.01
N SER A 84 -13.91 -3.72 0.21
CA SER A 84 -13.58 -4.62 1.31
C SER A 84 -14.41 -5.91 1.23
N LEU A 85 -13.79 -7.03 1.61
CA LEU A 85 -14.44 -8.34 1.80
C LEU A 85 -14.67 -8.65 3.28
N MET A 86 -14.83 -7.61 4.11
CA MET A 86 -15.17 -7.80 5.51
C MET A 86 -16.37 -8.74 5.65
N ASP A 87 -16.28 -9.66 6.62
CA ASP A 87 -17.41 -10.47 7.05
C ASP A 87 -18.53 -9.50 7.45
N ASN A 88 -19.52 -9.33 6.57
CA ASN A 88 -20.78 -8.77 7.00
C ASN A 88 -21.28 -9.77 8.06
N ASN A 89 -21.21 -9.41 9.34
CA ASN A 89 -21.59 -10.23 10.50
C ASN A 89 -23.07 -10.70 10.51
N ASN A 90 -23.75 -10.66 9.37
CA ASN A 90 -24.95 -11.42 9.15
C ASN A 90 -24.51 -12.81 8.65
N ASP A 91 -24.36 -13.75 9.58
CA ASP A 91 -24.00 -15.17 9.41
C ASP A 91 -24.85 -15.97 8.38
N ASN A 92 -25.74 -15.32 7.62
CA ASN A 92 -26.61 -15.91 6.61
C ASN A 92 -26.20 -15.64 5.16
N ASP A 93 -25.26 -14.73 4.90
CA ASP A 93 -24.79 -14.48 3.54
C ASP A 93 -23.49 -15.24 3.27
N ASN A 94 -23.63 -16.48 2.78
CA ASN A 94 -22.54 -17.24 2.13
C ASN A 94 -22.11 -16.59 0.81
N GLN A 95 -21.72 -15.32 0.85
CA GLN A 95 -21.32 -14.57 -0.32
C GLN A 95 -19.98 -15.10 -0.82
N THR A 96 -19.97 -15.70 -2.01
CA THR A 96 -18.74 -16.14 -2.66
C THR A 96 -17.90 -14.92 -3.09
N TRP A 97 -16.58 -15.07 -3.17
CA TRP A 97 -15.71 -14.01 -3.71
C TRP A 97 -16.11 -13.56 -5.12
N GLN A 98 -16.68 -14.47 -5.91
CA GLN A 98 -17.19 -14.15 -7.23
C GLN A 98 -18.42 -13.21 -7.15
N GLN A 99 -19.37 -13.50 -6.25
CA GLN A 99 -20.52 -12.61 -6.01
C GLN A 99 -20.05 -11.25 -5.47
N ALA A 100 -19.12 -11.24 -4.50
CA ALA A 100 -18.56 -10.00 -3.97
C ALA A 100 -17.85 -9.17 -5.06
N SER A 101 -17.15 -9.84 -5.98
CA SER A 101 -16.51 -9.21 -7.13
C SER A 101 -17.52 -8.54 -8.06
N HIS A 102 -18.63 -9.22 -8.40
CA HIS A 102 -19.68 -8.62 -9.24
C HIS A 102 -20.38 -7.46 -8.53
N ASN A 103 -20.67 -7.60 -7.23
CA ASN A 103 -21.29 -6.55 -6.43
C ASN A 103 -20.39 -5.30 -6.34
N GLY A 104 -19.08 -5.49 -6.20
CA GLY A 104 -18.13 -4.37 -6.19
C GLY A 104 -18.10 -3.61 -7.52
N VAL A 105 -18.16 -4.30 -8.67
CA VAL A 105 -18.29 -3.60 -9.97
C VAL A 105 -19.60 -2.80 -10.04
N ALA A 106 -20.71 -3.34 -9.55
CA ALA A 106 -21.99 -2.62 -9.49
C ALA A 106 -21.91 -1.38 -8.59
N ILE A 107 -21.16 -1.42 -7.48
CA ILE A 107 -20.89 -0.24 -6.64
C ILE A 107 -20.08 0.81 -7.42
N LEU A 108 -19.08 0.39 -8.20
CA LEU A 108 -18.14 1.32 -8.82
C LEU A 108 -18.68 2.02 -10.06
N ILE A 109 -19.29 1.25 -10.96
CA ILE A 109 -19.73 1.72 -12.28
C ILE A 109 -21.22 1.51 -12.54
N GLY A 110 -21.96 0.93 -11.59
CA GLY A 110 -23.42 0.85 -11.67
C GLY A 110 -24.02 2.24 -11.54
N ARG A 111 -25.03 2.52 -12.36
CA ARG A 111 -25.80 3.76 -12.28
C ARG A 111 -26.87 3.56 -11.21
N GLN A 112 -26.59 4.01 -9.99
CA GLN A 112 -27.58 4.06 -8.92
C GLN A 112 -28.01 5.51 -8.76
N ASP A 113 -28.96 5.94 -9.60
CA ASP A 113 -29.72 7.14 -9.35
C ASP A 113 -30.99 6.73 -8.56
N PRO A 114 -31.18 7.20 -7.31
CA PRO A 114 -32.32 6.84 -6.47
C PRO A 114 -33.68 7.20 -7.09
N GLU A 115 -33.69 8.16 -8.02
CA GLU A 115 -34.91 8.64 -8.69
C GLU A 115 -35.16 7.91 -10.02
N GLN A 116 -34.21 7.11 -10.49
CA GLN A 116 -34.27 6.41 -11.76
C GLN A 116 -34.90 5.03 -11.61
N ASP A 117 -35.80 4.66 -12.54
CA ASP A 117 -36.37 3.31 -12.62
C ASP A 117 -35.25 2.26 -12.67
N ALA A 118 -35.34 1.22 -11.84
CA ALA A 118 -34.38 0.11 -11.79
C ALA A 118 -34.11 -0.51 -13.17
N LYS A 119 -35.13 -0.58 -14.05
CA LYS A 119 -34.97 -1.07 -15.42
C LYS A 119 -34.13 -0.14 -16.28
N GLU A 120 -34.27 1.17 -16.08
CA GLU A 120 -33.50 2.17 -16.81
C GLU A 120 -32.05 2.24 -16.29
N ALA A 121 -31.86 2.14 -14.98
CA ALA A 121 -30.56 2.00 -14.35
C ALA A 121 -29.80 0.76 -14.87
N GLU A 122 -30.46 -0.39 -14.96
CA GLU A 122 -29.90 -1.61 -15.54
C GLU A 122 -29.57 -1.43 -17.03
N ARG A 123 -30.48 -0.81 -17.80
CA ARG A 123 -30.27 -0.52 -19.23
C ARG A 123 -29.03 0.35 -19.45
N LEU A 124 -28.81 1.35 -18.62
CA LEU A 124 -27.71 2.30 -18.74
C LEU A 124 -26.39 1.82 -18.09
N THR A 125 -26.43 0.74 -17.31
CA THR A 125 -25.23 0.19 -16.66
C THR A 125 -24.30 -0.40 -17.72
N PRO A 126 -23.01 -0.02 -17.75
CA PRO A 126 -22.07 -0.53 -18.74
C PRO A 126 -21.95 -2.06 -18.67
N LYS A 127 -22.14 -2.74 -19.80
CA LYS A 127 -21.84 -4.17 -19.91
C LYS A 127 -20.33 -4.41 -19.83
N TYR A 128 -19.92 -5.49 -19.18
CA TYR A 128 -18.51 -5.80 -18.97
C TYR A 128 -18.22 -7.30 -19.04
N ARG A 129 -16.95 -7.64 -19.21
CA ARG A 129 -16.39 -8.96 -18.94
C ARG A 129 -15.42 -8.84 -17.78
N MET A 130 -15.40 -9.82 -16.90
CA MET A 130 -14.54 -9.83 -15.72
C MET A 130 -13.65 -11.06 -15.72
N GLN A 131 -12.38 -10.87 -15.35
CA GLN A 131 -11.37 -11.94 -15.29
C GLN A 131 -10.49 -11.76 -14.06
N TYR A 132 -10.15 -12.87 -13.41
CA TYR A 132 -9.17 -12.88 -12.33
C TYR A 132 -7.77 -12.60 -12.87
N LEU A 133 -7.10 -11.59 -12.31
CA LEU A 133 -5.75 -11.21 -12.69
C LEU A 133 -4.73 -11.73 -11.67
N GLN A 134 -4.92 -11.39 -10.40
CA GLN A 134 -3.96 -11.67 -9.34
C GLN A 134 -4.66 -12.08 -8.04
N ILE A 135 -4.09 -13.04 -7.32
CA ILE A 135 -4.36 -13.27 -5.91
C ILE A 135 -3.05 -13.00 -5.16
N LEU A 136 -3.04 -11.95 -4.34
CA LEU A 136 -1.93 -11.61 -3.47
C LEU A 136 -2.31 -11.96 -2.03
N ARG A 137 -1.49 -12.76 -1.36
CA ARG A 137 -1.65 -13.10 0.05
C ARG A 137 -0.52 -12.50 0.87
N ILE A 138 -0.86 -11.64 1.82
CA ILE A 138 0.10 -10.95 2.68
C ILE A 138 0.06 -11.58 4.07
N GLN A 139 1.18 -12.14 4.51
CA GLN A 139 1.30 -12.62 5.88
C GLN A 139 1.51 -11.45 6.84
N LEU A 140 0.69 -11.37 7.88
CA LEU A 140 0.78 -10.32 8.90
C LEU A 140 1.60 -10.78 10.12
N PRO A 141 2.26 -9.85 10.84
CA PRO A 141 2.86 -10.13 12.14
C PRO A 141 1.85 -10.74 13.12
N LYS A 142 2.28 -11.79 13.83
CA LYS A 142 1.43 -12.52 14.78
C LYS A 142 1.14 -11.69 16.02
N LYS A 143 -0.12 -11.70 16.49
CA LYS A 143 -0.49 -11.45 17.90
C LYS A 143 -0.96 -12.71 18.63
N SER A 144 -1.16 -13.82 17.90
CA SER A 144 -1.73 -15.09 18.38
C SER A 144 -1.06 -16.28 17.67
N SER A 145 -1.35 -17.51 18.14
CA SER A 145 -0.79 -18.78 17.65
C SER A 145 -1.19 -19.12 16.21
N THR A 146 -2.25 -18.52 15.67
CA THR A 146 -2.71 -18.74 14.28
C THR A 146 -2.07 -17.75 13.29
N MET A 147 -1.71 -18.24 12.11
CA MET A 147 -1.19 -17.43 11.01
C MET A 147 -2.29 -16.53 10.46
N LYS A 148 -2.12 -15.21 10.57
CA LYS A 148 -3.05 -14.23 9.98
C LYS A 148 -2.56 -13.83 8.60
N MET A 149 -3.38 -14.08 7.58
CA MET A 149 -3.17 -13.62 6.21
C MET A 149 -4.21 -12.56 5.86
N VAL A 150 -3.85 -11.66 4.96
CA VAL A 150 -4.79 -10.80 4.24
C VAL A 150 -4.70 -11.11 2.76
N THR A 151 -5.86 -11.28 2.13
CA THR A 151 -5.99 -11.63 0.72
C THR A 151 -6.47 -10.42 -0.08
N ARG A 152 -5.69 -10.02 -1.09
CA ARG A 152 -6.06 -9.03 -2.09
C ARG A 152 -6.27 -9.73 -3.43
N ILE A 153 -7.49 -9.69 -3.93
CA ILE A 153 -7.83 -10.21 -5.26
C ILE A 153 -7.85 -9.04 -6.24
N THR A 154 -7.13 -9.15 -7.35
CA THR A 154 -7.17 -8.17 -8.44
C THR A 154 -8.02 -8.71 -9.58
N GLN A 155 -9.04 -7.95 -9.96
CA GLN A 155 -9.97 -8.26 -11.03
C GLN A 155 -9.74 -7.32 -12.20
N PHE A 156 -9.65 -7.90 -13.39
CA PHE A 156 -9.70 -7.14 -14.62
C PHE A 156 -11.15 -7.04 -15.11
N VAL A 157 -11.64 -5.81 -15.29
CA VAL A 157 -12.99 -5.52 -15.77
C VAL A 157 -12.89 -4.78 -17.10
N HIS A 158 -13.26 -5.47 -18.18
CA HIS A 158 -13.21 -4.94 -19.53
C HIS A 158 -14.61 -4.51 -19.97
N LEU A 159 -14.84 -3.22 -20.14
CA LEU A 159 -16.11 -2.71 -20.64
C LEU A 159 -16.33 -3.15 -22.09
N GLN A 160 -17.57 -3.47 -22.44
CA GLN A 160 -17.93 -3.87 -23.79
C GLN A 160 -18.28 -2.63 -24.62
N SER A 161 -17.57 -2.43 -25.74
CA SER A 161 -17.66 -1.23 -26.58
C SER A 161 -19.00 -1.02 -27.29
N ASN A 162 -19.84 -2.06 -27.37
CA ASN A 162 -20.85 -2.17 -28.43
C ASN A 162 -22.18 -1.45 -28.13
N HIS A 163 -22.35 -0.81 -26.97
CA HIS A 163 -23.69 -0.38 -26.55
C HIS A 163 -23.80 1.00 -25.85
N TYR A 164 -22.70 1.72 -25.60
CA TYR A 164 -22.76 2.94 -24.77
C TYR A 164 -21.81 4.05 -25.24
N ASP A 165 -22.36 5.23 -25.52
CA ASP A 165 -21.57 6.47 -25.66
C ASP A 165 -21.12 7.03 -24.30
N HIS A 166 -21.76 6.58 -23.22
CA HIS A 166 -21.56 7.06 -21.85
C HIS A 166 -20.91 6.01 -20.93
N CYS A 167 -19.94 5.23 -21.44
CA CYS A 167 -19.36 4.08 -20.73
C CYS A 167 -18.26 4.42 -19.70
N CYS A 168 -17.60 5.58 -19.81
CA CYS A 168 -16.52 6.00 -18.91
C CYS A 168 -16.76 7.41 -18.36
N GLU A 169 -17.96 7.63 -17.82
CA GLU A 169 -18.32 8.88 -17.16
C GLU A 169 -17.82 8.88 -15.72
N ASN A 170 -17.32 10.03 -15.28
CA ASN A 170 -16.91 10.20 -13.89
C ASN A 170 -18.14 10.07 -12.98
N THR A 171 -17.96 9.39 -11.86
CA THR A 171 -18.96 9.28 -10.80
C THR A 171 -18.41 9.88 -9.51
N MET A 172 -19.22 9.88 -8.45
CA MET A 172 -18.74 10.26 -7.12
C MET A 172 -17.65 9.32 -6.58
N ARG A 173 -17.53 8.10 -7.12
CA ARG A 173 -16.62 7.03 -6.68
C ARG A 173 -15.40 6.89 -7.59
N VAL A 174 -15.61 6.94 -8.90
CA VAL A 174 -14.54 6.70 -9.89
C VAL A 174 -14.37 7.86 -10.87
N ASN A 175 -13.12 8.13 -11.21
CA ASN A 175 -12.72 9.01 -12.29
C ASN A 175 -12.03 8.19 -13.37
N TRP A 176 -11.99 8.72 -14.59
CA TRP A 176 -11.41 8.03 -15.73
C TRP A 176 -10.19 8.77 -16.25
N ILE A 177 -9.05 8.08 -16.29
CA ILE A 177 -7.79 8.63 -16.78
C ILE A 177 -7.33 7.81 -17.98
N LYS A 178 -6.74 8.45 -18.98
CA LYS A 178 -6.24 7.72 -20.14
C LYS A 178 -5.07 6.80 -19.77
N SER A 179 -4.98 5.66 -20.45
CA SER A 179 -3.90 4.70 -20.18
C SER A 179 -2.51 5.29 -20.48
N ASP A 180 -2.39 6.12 -21.51
CA ASP A 180 -1.15 6.82 -21.89
C ASP A 180 -0.71 7.87 -20.86
N GLU A 181 -1.64 8.52 -20.17
CA GLU A 181 -1.36 9.44 -19.07
C GLU A 181 -0.81 8.69 -17.85
N ILE A 182 -1.37 7.52 -17.54
CA ILE A 182 -0.87 6.62 -16.49
C ILE A 182 0.53 6.12 -16.87
N LEU A 183 0.67 5.44 -18.01
CA LEU A 183 1.92 4.80 -18.40
C LEU A 183 3.02 5.82 -18.73
N GLY A 184 2.64 7.01 -19.19
CA GLY A 184 3.54 8.14 -19.41
C GLY A 184 3.91 8.92 -18.16
N ARG A 185 3.47 8.47 -16.96
CA ARG A 185 3.72 9.11 -15.66
C ARG A 185 3.35 10.59 -15.61
N LYS A 186 2.26 10.97 -16.27
CA LYS A 186 1.76 12.36 -16.28
C LYS A 186 0.93 12.68 -15.03
N ILE A 187 0.83 11.74 -14.10
CA ILE A 187 0.04 11.84 -12.88
C ILE A 187 0.99 12.10 -11.71
N ASP A 188 0.81 13.25 -11.07
CA ASP A 188 1.70 13.75 -10.00
C ASP A 188 1.74 12.82 -8.78
N LYS A 189 0.59 12.26 -8.37
CA LYS A 189 0.47 11.52 -7.12
C LYS A 189 -0.31 10.23 -7.25
N ILE A 190 0.37 9.12 -6.98
CA ILE A 190 -0.19 7.78 -7.02
C ILE A 190 0.13 7.06 -5.70
N TRP A 191 -0.83 6.29 -5.19
CA TRP A 191 -0.68 5.58 -3.91
C TRP A 191 0.30 4.40 -3.93
N GLY A 192 0.42 3.68 -5.04
CA GLY A 192 1.31 2.51 -5.19
C GLY A 192 1.76 2.27 -6.65
N PRO A 193 2.67 1.31 -6.89
CA PRO A 193 3.15 0.99 -8.24
C PRO A 193 2.19 0.13 -9.05
N GLU A 194 1.27 -0.58 -8.40
CA GLU A 194 0.35 -1.52 -9.06
C GLU A 194 -0.53 -0.90 -10.14
N ILE A 195 -0.81 0.41 -10.09
CA ILE A 195 -1.53 1.05 -11.22
C ILE A 195 -0.73 0.93 -12.52
N TYR A 196 0.60 1.10 -12.47
CA TYR A 196 1.45 1.01 -13.65
C TYR A 196 1.59 -0.42 -14.12
N SER A 197 1.93 -1.34 -13.20
CA SER A 197 2.18 -2.74 -13.56
C SER A 197 0.90 -3.43 -14.04
N MET A 198 -0.25 -3.16 -13.42
CA MET A 198 -1.52 -3.78 -13.81
C MET A 198 -2.07 -3.21 -15.11
N VAL A 199 -1.92 -1.90 -15.38
CA VAL A 199 -2.32 -1.31 -16.67
C VAL A 199 -1.39 -1.81 -17.79
N ARG A 200 -0.08 -1.91 -17.55
CA ARG A 200 0.87 -2.49 -18.52
C ARG A 200 0.55 -3.95 -18.82
N LEU A 201 0.27 -4.73 -17.79
CA LEU A 201 -0.15 -6.13 -17.92
C LEU A 201 -1.43 -6.24 -18.74
N LEU A 202 -2.43 -5.41 -18.45
CA LEU A 202 -3.70 -5.36 -19.16
C LEU A 202 -3.51 -5.14 -20.67
N LEU A 203 -2.75 -4.13 -21.09
CA LEU A 203 -2.52 -3.86 -22.51
C LEU A 203 -1.76 -5.01 -23.21
N THR A 204 -0.89 -5.69 -22.48
CA THR A 204 -0.19 -6.89 -22.95
C THR A 204 -1.15 -8.07 -23.12
N LEU A 205 -2.08 -8.26 -22.18
CA LEU A 205 -3.10 -9.31 -22.23
C LEU A 205 -4.17 -9.04 -23.29
N GLN A 206 -4.44 -7.78 -23.66
CA GLN A 206 -5.31 -7.52 -24.82
C GLN A 206 -4.66 -7.94 -26.14
N SER A 207 -3.34 -7.85 -26.21
CA SER A 207 -2.55 -8.19 -27.39
C SER A 207 -2.27 -9.70 -27.50
N SER A 208 -2.57 -10.49 -26.47
CA SER A 208 -2.25 -11.92 -26.40
C SER A 208 -3.44 -12.76 -25.91
N SER A 209 -3.65 -13.96 -26.45
CA SER A 209 -4.71 -14.89 -26.00
C SER A 209 -4.46 -15.51 -24.61
N LEU A 210 -3.47 -15.02 -23.87
CA LEU A 210 -3.00 -15.62 -22.62
C LEU A 210 -3.89 -15.21 -21.45
N SER A 211 -4.56 -16.17 -20.81
CA SER A 211 -5.13 -15.97 -19.47
C SER A 211 -4.07 -16.26 -18.42
N ARG A 212 -3.30 -15.25 -18.00
CA ARG A 212 -2.31 -15.43 -16.92
C ARG A 212 -2.95 -15.08 -15.58
N LYS A 213 -3.23 -16.12 -14.78
CA LYS A 213 -3.55 -15.96 -13.36
C LYS A 213 -2.25 -15.88 -12.59
N ILE A 214 -2.07 -14.82 -11.82
CA ILE A 214 -0.88 -14.61 -10.98
C ILE A 214 -1.26 -14.93 -9.53
N ILE A 215 -0.52 -15.83 -8.90
CA ILE A 215 -0.66 -16.10 -7.46
C ILE A 215 0.65 -15.68 -6.82
N GLU A 216 0.56 -14.70 -5.93
CA GLU A 216 1.68 -14.14 -5.20
C GLU A 216 1.44 -14.28 -3.70
N GLU A 217 2.50 -14.64 -3.00
CA GLU A 217 2.50 -14.66 -1.55
C GLU A 217 3.65 -13.79 -1.05
N MET A 218 3.34 -12.90 -0.12
CA MET A 218 4.32 -12.11 0.63
C MET A 218 4.41 -12.72 2.04
N PRO A 219 5.24 -13.77 2.21
CA PRO A 219 5.41 -14.42 3.50
C PRO A 219 6.20 -13.52 4.45
N LEU A 220 6.14 -13.78 5.75
CA LEU A 220 6.91 -13.01 6.73
C LEU A 220 8.44 -13.14 6.52
N SER A 221 8.88 -14.22 5.87
CA SER A 221 10.28 -14.42 5.48
C SER A 221 10.77 -13.40 4.44
N TYR A 222 9.87 -12.71 3.72
CA TYR A 222 10.21 -11.57 2.87
C TYR A 222 10.78 -10.41 3.70
N ALA A 223 10.16 -10.10 4.85
CA ALA A 223 10.65 -9.06 5.75
C ALA A 223 12.05 -9.39 6.32
N LEU A 224 12.38 -10.66 6.38
CA LEU A 224 13.67 -11.16 6.88
C LEU A 224 14.68 -11.43 5.75
N CYS A 225 14.39 -11.02 4.51
CA CYS A 225 15.21 -11.37 3.34
C CYS A 225 16.65 -10.83 3.45
N LEU A 226 16.83 -9.61 3.97
CA LEU A 226 18.16 -9.00 4.15
C LEU A 226 19.05 -9.79 5.12
N LEU A 227 18.48 -10.59 6.03
CA LEU A 227 19.25 -11.46 6.93
C LEU A 227 19.92 -12.63 6.20
N LYS A 228 19.50 -12.92 4.97
CA LYS A 228 20.05 -13.98 4.12
C LYS A 228 21.20 -13.49 3.23
N GLN A 229 21.36 -12.18 3.08
CA GLN A 229 22.36 -11.56 2.22
C GLN A 229 23.63 -11.25 3.02
N THR A 230 24.37 -12.30 3.38
CA THR A 230 25.67 -12.12 4.04
C THR A 230 26.59 -11.31 3.15
N ASP A 231 27.44 -10.48 3.77
CA ASP A 231 28.47 -9.67 3.09
C ASP A 231 27.94 -8.47 2.26
N THR A 232 26.78 -7.94 2.65
CA THR A 232 26.23 -6.68 2.11
C THR A 232 26.29 -5.55 3.14
N GLU A 233 26.37 -4.30 2.68
CA GLU A 233 26.37 -3.13 3.57
C GLU A 233 25.04 -3.01 4.34
N GLU A 234 23.94 -3.43 3.70
CA GLU A 234 22.61 -3.53 4.28
C GLU A 234 22.60 -4.52 5.45
N TYR A 235 23.25 -5.67 5.29
CA TYR A 235 23.37 -6.67 6.34
C TYR A 235 24.24 -6.18 7.51
N ASP A 236 25.33 -5.46 7.22
CA ASP A 236 26.15 -4.82 8.26
C ASP A 236 25.36 -3.76 9.04
N ALA A 237 24.48 -3.01 8.37
CA ALA A 237 23.59 -2.05 9.01
C ALA A 237 22.60 -2.73 9.97
N ILE A 238 22.06 -3.89 9.59
CA ILE A 238 21.18 -4.69 10.44
C ILE A 238 21.96 -5.23 11.66
N LYS A 239 23.19 -5.71 11.46
CA LYS A 239 24.07 -6.19 12.55
C LYS A 239 24.41 -5.09 13.53
N HIS A 240 24.64 -3.86 13.06
CA HIS A 240 24.97 -2.70 13.92
C HIS A 240 23.96 -2.51 15.06
N PHE A 241 22.67 -2.74 14.80
CA PHE A 241 21.60 -2.65 15.81
C PHE A 241 21.23 -3.98 16.47
N ASN A 242 22.03 -5.03 16.28
CA ASN A 242 21.74 -6.38 16.76
C ASN A 242 20.38 -6.92 16.25
N LEU A 243 19.88 -6.40 15.12
CA LEU A 243 18.58 -6.81 14.57
C LEU A 243 18.63 -8.22 13.98
N ALA A 244 19.82 -8.69 13.60
CA ALA A 244 20.05 -10.08 13.20
C ALA A 244 19.73 -11.09 14.32
N ASN A 245 19.71 -10.65 15.59
CA ASN A 245 19.32 -11.47 16.73
C ASN A 245 17.94 -11.06 17.31
N ASN A 246 17.28 -10.06 16.73
CA ASN A 246 16.03 -9.50 17.22
C ASN A 246 15.01 -9.31 16.09
N HIS A 247 14.58 -10.42 15.50
CA HIS A 247 13.68 -10.44 14.34
C HIS A 247 12.31 -9.83 14.64
N ASP A 248 11.86 -9.85 15.90
CA ASP A 248 10.57 -9.30 16.32
C ASP A 248 10.46 -7.79 16.03
N ILE A 249 11.57 -7.05 16.15
CA ILE A 249 11.61 -5.63 15.80
C ILE A 249 11.37 -5.45 14.30
N ILE A 250 12.06 -6.22 13.46
CA ILE A 250 11.90 -6.18 11.99
C ILE A 250 10.45 -6.51 11.61
N ILE A 251 9.90 -7.56 12.21
CA ILE A 251 8.51 -8.00 11.99
C ILE A 251 7.51 -6.91 12.41
N ARG A 252 7.74 -6.20 13.51
CA ARG A 252 6.90 -5.09 13.95
C ARG A 252 6.97 -3.89 13.00
N ILE A 253 8.17 -3.54 12.53
CA ILE A 253 8.37 -2.48 11.52
C ILE A 253 7.62 -2.86 10.23
N TYR A 254 7.72 -4.11 9.79
CA TYR A 254 6.98 -4.62 8.62
C TYR A 254 5.46 -4.50 8.79
N GLY A 255 4.92 -4.84 9.97
CA GLY A 255 3.49 -4.65 10.26
C GLY A 255 3.04 -3.20 10.11
N ASN A 256 3.84 -2.26 10.64
CA ASN A 256 3.56 -0.84 10.51
C ASN A 256 3.71 -0.36 9.06
N PHE A 257 4.73 -0.82 8.33
CA PHE A 257 4.93 -0.51 6.91
C PHE A 257 3.71 -0.92 6.08
N ILE A 258 3.28 -2.18 6.20
CA ILE A 258 2.10 -2.69 5.48
C ILE A 258 0.84 -1.90 5.83
N GLN A 259 0.65 -1.55 7.10
CA GLN A 259 -0.51 -0.74 7.52
C GLN A 259 -0.60 0.63 6.82
N HIS A 260 0.53 1.24 6.46
CA HIS A 260 0.56 2.54 5.78
C HIS A 260 0.53 2.40 4.24
N CYS A 261 0.97 1.27 3.69
CA CYS A 261 0.96 1.03 2.25
C CYS A 261 -0.37 0.45 1.75
N TYR A 262 -1.08 -0.31 2.61
CA TYR A 262 -2.26 -1.08 2.24
C TYR A 262 -3.32 -0.24 1.49
N PRO A 263 -3.88 -0.73 0.37
CA PRO A 263 -3.78 -2.07 -0.22
C PRO A 263 -2.58 -2.30 -1.15
N SER A 264 -1.66 -1.33 -1.26
CA SER A 264 -0.39 -1.52 -1.96
C SER A 264 0.62 -2.29 -1.11
N THR A 265 1.59 -2.93 -1.78
CA THR A 265 2.74 -3.56 -1.13
C THR A 265 3.96 -2.66 -1.01
N MET A 266 3.94 -1.47 -1.62
CA MET A 266 5.05 -0.52 -1.60
C MET A 266 4.61 0.85 -1.09
N MET A 267 5.57 1.60 -0.57
CA MET A 267 5.35 2.90 0.06
C MET A 267 5.52 4.03 -0.95
N SER A 268 4.45 4.80 -1.17
CA SER A 268 4.52 6.09 -1.87
C SER A 268 4.97 7.20 -0.93
N TYR A 269 5.27 8.37 -1.50
CA TYR A 269 5.60 9.55 -0.70
C TYR A 269 4.50 9.93 0.30
N GLU A 270 3.22 9.80 -0.09
CA GLU A 270 2.10 10.17 0.79
C GLU A 270 1.94 9.17 1.94
N SER A 271 2.14 7.86 1.70
CA SER A 271 2.14 6.88 2.79
C SER A 271 3.38 6.98 3.68
N PHE A 272 4.54 7.30 3.12
CA PHE A 272 5.76 7.64 3.87
C PHE A 272 5.55 8.84 4.79
N ARG A 273 5.00 9.93 4.24
CA ARG A 273 4.69 11.14 5.01
C ARG A 273 3.72 10.83 6.14
N SER A 274 2.66 10.06 5.86
CA SER A 274 1.73 9.63 6.91
C SER A 274 2.42 8.78 8.00
N TYR A 275 3.35 7.91 7.62
CA TYR A 275 4.10 7.11 8.58
C TYR A 275 4.92 8.00 9.52
N PHE A 276 5.69 8.94 8.98
CA PHE A 276 6.58 9.79 9.77
C PHE A 276 5.83 10.77 10.68
N ILE A 277 4.74 11.37 10.18
CA ILE A 277 3.89 12.25 10.99
C ILE A 277 3.29 11.49 12.18
N LYS A 278 2.89 10.24 11.97
CA LYS A 278 2.25 9.42 13.00
C LYS A 278 3.24 8.85 14.02
N ASN A 279 4.39 8.37 13.58
CA ASN A 279 5.30 7.55 14.40
C ASN A 279 6.58 8.27 14.82
N CYS A 280 6.91 9.42 14.23
CA CYS A 280 8.17 10.13 14.51
C CYS A 280 7.88 11.54 15.03
N ASP A 281 7.50 12.47 14.14
CA ASP A 281 7.32 13.87 14.49
C ASP A 281 6.22 14.48 13.60
N SER A 282 5.14 14.91 14.24
CA SER A 282 3.99 15.52 13.58
C SER A 282 4.27 16.92 13.03
N SER A 283 5.38 17.56 13.46
CA SER A 283 5.85 18.87 13.00
C SER A 283 6.74 18.82 11.76
N LEU A 284 7.09 17.62 11.26
CA LEU A 284 7.89 17.44 10.05
C LEU A 284 7.21 18.08 8.83
N ASP A 285 7.78 19.19 8.35
CA ASP A 285 7.32 19.89 7.15
C ASP A 285 7.53 19.05 5.87
N LYS A 286 6.62 19.22 4.91
CA LYS A 286 6.68 18.62 3.56
C LYS A 286 8.04 18.86 2.89
N LYS A 287 8.68 20.00 3.15
CA LYS A 287 9.98 20.38 2.55
C LYS A 287 11.13 19.47 2.99
N ARG A 288 11.07 18.87 4.18
CA ARG A 288 12.11 17.96 4.69
C ARG A 288 11.83 16.49 4.33
N LEU A 289 10.55 16.12 4.25
CA LEU A 289 10.15 14.74 4.02
C LEU A 289 10.40 14.26 2.59
N LEU A 290 10.27 15.12 1.57
CA LEU A 290 10.48 14.69 0.19
C LEU A 290 11.95 14.32 -0.13
N PRO A 291 12.96 15.14 0.25
CA PRO A 291 14.36 14.72 0.12
C PRO A 291 14.66 13.43 0.90
N LEU A 292 14.11 13.30 2.12
CA LEU A 292 14.27 12.10 2.94
C LEU A 292 13.66 10.86 2.29
N PHE A 293 12.45 10.97 1.73
CA PHE A 293 11.82 9.90 0.97
C PHE A 293 12.69 9.46 -0.22
N ARG A 294 13.29 10.42 -0.93
CA ARG A 294 14.19 10.12 -2.06
C ARG A 294 15.47 9.43 -1.61
N SER A 295 16.01 9.72 -0.43
CA SER A 295 17.25 9.08 0.04
C SER A 295 17.05 7.62 0.46
N PHE A 296 15.83 7.23 0.88
CA PHE A 296 15.48 5.85 1.22
C PHE A 296 15.52 4.90 0.00
N LYS A 297 15.35 5.42 -1.22
CA LYS A 297 15.34 4.61 -2.46
C LYS A 297 16.74 4.09 -2.78
N HIS A 298 16.91 2.78 -2.81
CA HIS A 298 18.18 2.12 -3.05
C HIS A 298 18.25 1.52 -4.47
N GLN A 299 18.94 2.23 -5.37
CA GLN A 299 19.05 1.90 -6.80
C GLN A 299 19.66 0.50 -7.10
N SER A 300 20.41 -0.10 -6.17
CA SER A 300 21.11 -1.37 -6.41
C SER A 300 20.29 -2.64 -6.12
N LEU A 301 19.13 -2.54 -5.46
CA LEU A 301 18.41 -3.73 -5.01
C LEU A 301 17.53 -4.38 -6.10
N GLN A 302 17.12 -3.65 -7.13
CA GLN A 302 16.53 -4.22 -8.36
C GLN A 302 16.86 -3.35 -9.56
N GLY A 303 17.47 -3.94 -10.58
CA GLY A 303 17.78 -3.27 -11.84
C GLY A 303 16.53 -2.61 -12.44
N HIS A 304 16.72 -1.39 -12.97
CA HIS A 304 15.78 -0.59 -13.76
C HIS A 304 14.46 -1.27 -14.05
N ASN A 305 13.35 -0.84 -13.45
CA ASN A 305 12.02 -0.90 -14.04
C ASN A 305 11.00 -0.20 -13.14
N ASP A 306 10.32 0.78 -13.72
CA ASP A 306 9.01 1.30 -13.36
C ASP A 306 8.67 1.74 -11.91
N ASN A 307 9.53 1.54 -10.91
CA ASN A 307 9.21 1.74 -9.50
C ASN A 307 9.97 2.88 -8.81
N ASP A 308 10.68 3.72 -9.56
CA ASP A 308 11.51 4.82 -9.04
C ASP A 308 10.76 5.82 -8.14
N ASP A 309 9.43 5.75 -8.06
CA ASP A 309 8.57 6.61 -7.24
C ASP A 309 8.15 6.00 -5.90
N PHE A 310 8.53 4.75 -5.61
CA PHE A 310 8.09 4.00 -4.43
C PHE A 310 9.27 3.41 -3.65
N ILE A 311 9.01 3.00 -2.42
CA ILE A 311 9.98 2.37 -1.52
C ILE A 311 9.45 0.98 -1.13
N ASP A 312 10.25 -0.06 -1.31
CA ASP A 312 9.94 -1.39 -0.77
C ASP A 312 10.26 -1.52 0.73
N PHE A 313 9.92 -2.66 1.34
CA PHE A 313 10.15 -2.83 2.77
C PHE A 313 11.65 -2.85 3.14
N GLN A 314 12.50 -3.42 2.30
CA GLN A 314 13.93 -3.54 2.57
C GLN A 314 14.60 -2.16 2.55
N GLU A 315 14.31 -1.37 1.52
CA GLU A 315 14.72 0.03 1.40
C GLU A 315 14.24 0.84 2.60
N PHE A 316 12.98 0.64 3.01
CA PHE A 316 12.42 1.32 4.18
C PHE A 316 13.14 0.96 5.48
N LEU A 317 13.41 -0.33 5.70
CA LEU A 317 14.10 -0.81 6.90
C LEU A 317 15.51 -0.24 7.01
N ILE A 318 16.29 -0.32 5.92
CA ILE A 318 17.64 0.24 5.88
C ILE A 318 17.61 1.75 6.05
N GLY A 319 16.66 2.44 5.40
CA GLY A 319 16.44 3.87 5.59
C GLY A 319 16.20 4.25 7.04
N LEU A 320 15.36 3.51 7.78
CA LEU A 320 15.15 3.75 9.21
C LEU A 320 16.42 3.55 10.05
N ILE A 321 17.21 2.52 9.72
CA ILE A 321 18.47 2.25 10.40
C ILE A 321 19.45 3.41 10.19
N VAL A 322 19.67 3.84 8.94
CA VAL A 322 20.71 4.82 8.63
C VAL A 322 20.41 6.25 9.10
N ILE A 323 19.13 6.59 9.30
CA ILE A 323 18.74 7.89 9.88
C ILE A 323 18.75 7.90 11.41
N ASP A 324 18.95 6.75 12.06
CA ASP A 324 19.04 6.71 13.51
C ASP A 324 20.30 7.44 14.00
N PRO A 325 20.18 8.39 14.94
CA PRO A 325 21.33 9.10 15.48
C PRO A 325 22.41 8.21 16.11
N LYS A 326 22.05 6.98 16.52
CA LYS A 326 22.98 5.99 17.09
C LYS A 326 23.72 5.18 16.03
N THR A 327 23.39 5.33 14.76
CA THR A 327 24.08 4.64 13.67
C THR A 327 25.48 5.19 13.50
N SER A 328 26.49 4.33 13.39
CA SER A 328 27.85 4.81 13.20
C SER A 328 27.97 5.66 11.92
N ASP A 329 28.65 6.80 12.00
CA ASP A 329 28.99 7.62 10.82
C ASP A 329 29.96 6.87 9.88
N THR A 330 30.65 5.84 10.38
CA THR A 330 31.54 4.98 9.58
C THR A 330 30.82 3.83 8.89
N LEU A 331 29.53 3.64 9.13
CA LEU A 331 28.76 2.57 8.50
C LEU A 331 28.54 2.91 7.01
N MET A 332 29.02 2.05 6.11
CA MET A 332 28.95 2.30 4.66
C MET A 332 27.52 2.54 4.17
N ALA A 333 26.54 1.80 4.68
CA ALA A 333 25.14 2.02 4.35
C ALA A 333 24.67 3.46 4.67
N ARG A 334 25.15 4.06 5.76
CA ARG A 334 24.83 5.44 6.15
C ARG A 334 25.56 6.45 5.28
N ILE A 335 26.85 6.21 4.99
CA ILE A 335 27.64 7.05 4.09
C ILE A 335 27.00 7.09 2.71
N ARG A 336 26.68 5.92 2.12
CA ARG A 336 25.98 5.85 0.82
C ARG A 336 24.63 6.55 0.85
N PHE A 337 23.89 6.45 1.95
CA PHE A 337 22.61 7.14 2.08
C PHE A 337 22.76 8.67 2.07
N ILE A 338 23.76 9.20 2.77
CA ILE A 338 24.03 10.65 2.87
C ILE A 338 24.56 11.20 1.54
N PHE A 339 25.56 10.54 0.95
CA PHE A 339 26.28 11.00 -0.23
C PHE A 339 25.70 10.49 -1.56
N ARG A 340 24.46 9.98 -1.57
CA ARG A 340 23.82 9.38 -2.77
C ARG A 340 23.63 10.36 -3.94
N TYR A 341 23.57 11.67 -3.65
CA TYR A 341 23.20 12.70 -4.62
C TYR A 341 24.27 13.78 -4.80
N GLU A 342 25.50 13.54 -4.33
CA GLU A 342 26.70 14.30 -4.72
C GLU A 342 27.35 13.64 -5.94
#